data_AF-A0AB36W552-F1
#
_entry.id   AF-A0AB36W552-F1
#
_cell.length_a   1.000
_cell.length_b   1.000
_cell.length_c   1.000
_cell.angle_alpha   90.00
_cell.angle_beta   90.00
_cell.angle_gamma   90.00
#
_symmetry.space_group_name_H-M   'P 1'
#
loop_
_entity.id
_entity.type
_entity.pdbx_description
1 polymer ?
#
loop_
_entity_poly.entity_id
_entity_poly.type
_entity_poly.pdbx_seq_one_letter_code
_entity_poly.pdbx_strand_id
1 'polypeptide(L)'
;MATTIPTITSLTSIDPTHASALTVALTSATHAMGTATADGDLYAFSKSVAAASNSLAVISAQAVYATASGEAKSSASEVIMSAATELAKIDYLNNMYRADLNMGANVFFCVVFGVLMIFHVLVGSLYHYWYYLCMLGIGSGLDFGGYLARSVSANDETLVNPFLVQIIVLTIAPAFIMAGVYYMLGRQLVYIGPGYSWLKPRWFSYIYISCDVISLVIQAVGGGMAAVALDSNKDTDSGTHIMVAGIAFQVATMSTFFIIGGNFVMRAWFRASPDVKFSIRNFVTLALNLPRAKELYTHLEPNYNPAFAHVRSRKLFPYIFSAIFVATALIYVRCIYRLVELAEGWTGYVIRHEAFLFTLDALMVFLTCTVFVPFHPGFIWGRYHPTLSFGKKTKKELAAAGYDESGTEHDQDHDHEHDNEKLYTESNSAGSNYQNTPEESADGIENGPNIAESFGRADQGEVAPSENPNVADEFYRSNDTFASAEPYEQQSKRNPYGLPSESSPESLRQQQDFTVTR
;
A
#
# COMPACT_ATOMS: atom_id res chain seq x y z
N MET A 1 -18.88 -8.94 -55.40
CA MET A 1 -18.82 -7.66 -54.65
C MET A 1 -19.08 -7.97 -53.20
N ALA A 2 -18.20 -7.58 -52.29
CA ALA A 2 -18.38 -7.74 -50.84
C ALA A 2 -17.67 -6.59 -50.13
N THR A 3 -18.28 -5.41 -50.16
CA THR A 3 -17.78 -4.20 -49.52
C THR A 3 -18.03 -4.27 -48.02
N THR A 4 -17.19 -5.01 -47.29
CA THR A 4 -17.08 -4.88 -45.84
C THR A 4 -16.50 -3.50 -45.53
N ILE A 5 -17.37 -2.57 -45.14
CA ILE A 5 -17.03 -1.22 -44.70
C ILE A 5 -16.03 -1.34 -43.52
N PRO A 6 -14.90 -0.61 -43.52
CA PRO A 6 -13.95 -0.68 -42.41
C PRO A 6 -14.58 -0.20 -41.11
N THR A 7 -14.45 -1.03 -40.08
CA THR A 7 -15.05 -0.81 -38.75
C THR A 7 -14.29 0.27 -37.98
N ILE A 8 -15.02 1.28 -37.49
CA ILE A 8 -14.61 2.32 -36.53
C ILE A 8 -13.40 3.18 -36.95
N THR A 9 -13.66 4.48 -37.14
CA THR A 9 -12.62 5.51 -37.24
C THR A 9 -13.00 6.73 -36.41
N SER A 10 -12.27 6.99 -35.33
CA SER A 10 -12.32 8.27 -34.63
C SER A 10 -10.93 8.70 -34.21
N LEU A 11 -10.27 9.42 -35.13
CA LEU A 11 -9.50 10.59 -34.74
C LEU A 11 -10.34 11.79 -35.22
N THR A 12 -10.91 12.53 -34.27
CA THR A 12 -11.82 13.64 -34.58
C THR A 12 -11.04 14.86 -35.05
N SER A 13 -10.80 14.95 -36.36
CA SER A 13 -10.50 16.18 -37.13
C SER A 13 -9.67 17.26 -36.41
N ILE A 14 -8.35 17.29 -36.66
CA ILE A 14 -7.47 18.33 -36.10
C ILE A 14 -7.93 19.73 -36.56
N ASP A 15 -7.91 20.70 -35.64
CA ASP A 15 -8.27 22.09 -35.92
C ASP A 15 -7.18 22.76 -36.80
N PRO A 16 -7.53 23.30 -38.00
CA PRO A 16 -6.57 23.95 -38.89
C PRO A 16 -5.85 25.17 -38.29
N THR A 17 -6.40 25.82 -37.24
CA THR A 17 -5.76 26.98 -36.58
C THR A 17 -4.42 26.63 -35.94
N HIS A 18 -4.19 25.35 -35.58
CA HIS A 18 -2.92 24.89 -35.03
C HIS A 18 -1.82 24.68 -36.08
N ALA A 19 -2.11 24.75 -37.38
CA ALA A 19 -1.14 24.48 -38.45
C ALA A 19 0.13 25.35 -38.38
N SER A 20 0.00 26.62 -37.96
CA SER A 20 1.15 27.54 -37.78
C SER A 20 2.05 27.10 -36.62
N ALA A 21 1.47 26.78 -35.47
CA ALA A 21 2.18 26.28 -34.30
C ALA A 21 2.85 24.91 -34.56
N LEU A 22 2.15 24.01 -35.25
CA LEU A 22 2.69 22.71 -35.67
C LEU A 22 3.87 22.87 -36.64
N THR A 23 3.82 23.83 -37.57
CA THR A 23 4.93 24.12 -38.50
C THR A 23 6.16 24.67 -37.76
N VAL A 24 5.96 25.53 -36.76
CA VAL A 24 7.04 26.01 -35.88
C VAL A 24 7.63 24.87 -35.08
N ALA A 25 6.79 24.03 -34.44
CA ALA A 25 7.22 22.88 -33.64
C ALA A 25 7.98 21.83 -34.46
N LEU A 26 7.53 21.53 -35.68
CA LEU A 26 8.24 20.65 -36.61
C LEU A 26 9.63 21.21 -36.95
N THR A 27 9.71 22.52 -37.22
CA THR A 27 10.96 23.20 -37.59
C THR A 27 11.95 23.21 -36.42
N SER A 28 11.49 23.56 -35.21
CA SER A 28 12.34 23.62 -34.01
C SER A 28 12.80 22.22 -33.57
N ALA A 29 11.92 21.22 -33.57
CA ALA A 29 12.29 19.85 -33.24
C ALA A 29 13.26 19.24 -34.26
N THR A 30 13.08 19.51 -35.56
CA THR A 30 14.01 19.05 -36.61
C THR A 30 15.40 19.69 -36.43
N HIS A 31 15.47 20.99 -36.11
CA HIS A 31 16.74 21.65 -35.82
C HIS A 31 17.40 21.09 -34.55
N ALA A 32 16.63 20.94 -33.46
CA ALA A 32 17.13 20.43 -32.18
C ALA A 32 17.68 19.00 -32.32
N MET A 33 16.98 18.12 -33.04
CA MET A 33 17.43 16.77 -33.39
C MET A 33 18.75 16.76 -34.16
N GLY A 34 18.98 17.75 -35.03
CA GLY A 34 20.26 17.92 -35.74
C GLY A 34 21.44 18.40 -34.86
N THR A 35 21.16 18.83 -33.64
CA THR A 35 22.17 19.28 -32.64
C THR A 35 22.26 18.39 -31.40
N ALA A 36 21.33 17.45 -31.22
CA ALA A 36 21.25 16.59 -30.05
C ALA A 36 22.31 15.48 -30.09
N THR A 37 22.96 15.23 -28.95
CA THR A 37 24.00 14.21 -28.79
C THR A 37 23.68 13.16 -27.72
N ALA A 38 22.59 13.32 -26.98
CA ALA A 38 22.07 12.35 -26.03
C ALA A 38 20.87 11.60 -26.64
N ASP A 39 20.83 10.27 -26.44
CA ASP A 39 19.81 9.40 -27.04
C ASP A 39 18.37 9.75 -26.60
N GLY A 40 18.19 10.21 -25.35
CA GLY A 40 16.90 10.66 -24.83
C GLY A 40 16.37 11.92 -25.52
N ASP A 41 17.24 12.91 -25.76
CA ASP A 41 16.89 14.12 -26.52
C ASP A 41 16.54 13.77 -27.97
N LEU A 42 17.36 12.92 -28.60
CA LEU A 42 17.11 12.41 -29.96
C LEU A 42 15.76 11.69 -30.07
N TYR A 43 15.41 10.86 -29.10
CA TYR A 43 14.10 10.19 -29.05
C TYR A 43 12.94 11.18 -28.87
N ALA A 44 13.07 12.13 -27.93
CA ALA A 44 12.05 13.15 -27.67
C ALA A 44 11.80 14.08 -28.88
N PHE A 45 12.87 14.53 -29.54
CA PHE A 45 12.76 15.36 -30.74
C PHE A 45 12.23 14.56 -31.94
N SER A 46 12.68 13.32 -32.14
CA SER A 46 12.15 12.42 -33.19
C SER A 46 10.65 12.20 -33.04
N LYS A 47 10.18 11.92 -31.80
CA LYS A 47 8.76 11.79 -31.48
C LYS A 47 7.96 13.09 -31.74
N SER A 48 8.56 14.24 -31.43
CA SER A 48 7.97 15.57 -31.69
C SER A 48 7.84 15.88 -33.18
N VAL A 49 8.87 15.54 -33.98
CA VAL A 49 8.87 15.64 -35.45
C VAL A 49 7.79 14.73 -36.03
N ALA A 50 7.68 13.48 -35.57
CA ALA A 50 6.64 12.54 -36.01
C ALA A 50 5.23 13.02 -35.67
N ALA A 51 5.01 13.57 -34.48
CA ALA A 51 3.71 14.11 -34.06
C ALA A 51 3.30 15.33 -34.92
N ALA A 52 4.21 16.30 -35.08
CA ALA A 52 3.91 17.52 -35.82
C ALA A 52 3.71 17.26 -37.33
N SER A 53 4.52 16.40 -37.95
CA SER A 53 4.40 16.06 -39.37
C SER A 53 3.11 15.28 -39.68
N ASN A 54 2.74 14.28 -38.87
CA ASN A 54 1.46 13.58 -39.05
C ASN A 54 0.26 14.50 -38.80
N SER A 55 0.34 15.41 -37.82
CA SER A 55 -0.73 16.39 -37.57
C SER A 55 -0.95 17.34 -38.76
N LEU A 56 0.14 17.82 -39.38
CA LEU A 56 0.08 18.63 -40.60
C LEU A 56 -0.43 17.82 -41.82
N ALA A 57 -0.07 16.53 -41.92
CA ALA A 57 -0.61 15.64 -42.93
C ALA A 57 -2.14 15.51 -42.82
N VAL A 58 -2.66 15.28 -41.61
CA VAL A 58 -4.11 15.23 -41.33
C VAL A 58 -4.80 16.55 -41.73
N ILE A 59 -4.28 17.72 -41.31
CA ILE A 59 -4.84 19.04 -41.68
C ILE A 59 -4.87 19.22 -43.21
N SER A 60 -3.78 18.88 -43.91
CA SER A 60 -3.71 19.02 -45.37
C SER A 60 -4.71 18.09 -46.09
N ALA A 61 -4.86 16.86 -45.61
CA ALA A 61 -5.75 15.87 -46.17
C ALA A 61 -7.23 16.17 -45.84
N GLN A 62 -7.54 16.77 -44.68
CA GLN A 62 -8.88 17.29 -44.38
C GLN A 62 -9.33 18.34 -45.40
N ALA A 63 -8.45 19.28 -45.78
CA ALA A 63 -8.76 20.32 -46.76
C ALA A 63 -9.04 19.73 -48.16
N VAL A 64 -8.30 18.70 -48.57
CA VAL A 64 -8.57 17.94 -49.80
C VAL A 64 -9.89 17.15 -49.67
N TYR A 65 -10.11 16.43 -48.56
CA TYR A 65 -11.31 15.62 -48.35
C TYR A 65 -12.61 16.44 -48.35
N ALA A 66 -12.55 17.69 -47.88
CA ALA A 66 -13.67 18.64 -47.89
C ALA A 66 -14.03 19.16 -49.29
N THR A 67 -13.08 19.18 -50.23
CA THR A 67 -13.23 19.81 -51.55
C THR A 67 -13.21 18.83 -52.73
N ALA A 68 -12.63 17.65 -52.56
CA ALA A 68 -12.46 16.65 -53.60
C ALA A 68 -13.67 15.69 -53.74
N SER A 69 -13.71 15.01 -54.89
CA SER A 69 -14.62 13.90 -55.18
C SER A 69 -13.88 12.76 -55.89
N GLY A 70 -14.42 11.54 -55.88
CA GLY A 70 -13.79 10.39 -56.52
C GLY A 70 -12.46 10.00 -55.85
N GLU A 71 -11.50 9.56 -56.66
CA GLU A 71 -10.21 9.00 -56.22
C GLU A 71 -9.43 9.93 -55.27
N ALA A 72 -9.40 11.25 -55.55
CA ALA A 72 -8.72 12.23 -54.71
C ALA A 72 -9.31 12.30 -53.28
N LYS A 73 -10.62 12.06 -53.12
CA LYS A 73 -11.24 11.97 -51.79
C LYS A 73 -10.92 10.66 -51.08
N SER A 74 -10.77 9.56 -51.84
CA SER A 74 -10.32 8.27 -51.29
C SER A 74 -8.88 8.35 -50.77
N SER A 75 -7.96 8.91 -51.57
CA SER A 75 -6.57 9.09 -51.18
C SER A 75 -6.41 10.04 -49.98
N ALA A 76 -7.19 11.14 -49.93
CA ALA A 76 -7.22 11.99 -48.74
C ALA A 76 -7.70 11.23 -47.48
N SER A 77 -8.69 10.33 -47.61
CA SER A 77 -9.16 9.49 -46.50
C SER A 77 -8.10 8.49 -46.02
N GLU A 78 -7.27 7.97 -46.94
CA GLU A 78 -6.17 7.05 -46.65
C GLU A 78 -5.02 7.76 -45.91
N VAL A 79 -4.66 8.98 -46.32
CA VAL A 79 -3.67 9.81 -45.62
C VAL A 79 -4.15 10.16 -44.20
N ILE A 80 -5.43 10.54 -44.03
CA ILE A 80 -6.01 10.78 -42.70
C ILE A 80 -5.91 9.52 -41.83
N MET A 81 -6.28 8.36 -42.35
CA MET A 81 -6.20 7.08 -41.62
C MET A 81 -4.76 6.75 -41.19
N SER A 82 -3.80 6.86 -42.12
CA SER A 82 -2.39 6.52 -41.86
C SER A 82 -1.80 7.44 -40.79
N ALA A 83 -1.97 8.76 -40.94
CA ALA A 83 -1.42 9.72 -40.00
C ALA A 83 -2.14 9.68 -38.64
N ALA A 84 -3.45 9.43 -38.60
CA ALA A 84 -4.19 9.16 -37.37
C ALA A 84 -3.67 7.92 -36.64
N THR A 85 -3.31 6.86 -37.37
CA THR A 85 -2.76 5.62 -36.79
C THR A 85 -1.39 5.84 -36.15
N GLU A 86 -0.52 6.65 -36.77
CA GLU A 86 0.75 7.03 -36.14
C GLU A 86 0.57 7.97 -34.94
N LEU A 87 -0.37 8.93 -35.01
CA LEU A 87 -0.69 9.79 -33.86
C LEU A 87 -1.22 8.98 -32.67
N ALA A 88 -2.10 8.02 -32.89
CA ALA A 88 -2.59 7.11 -31.86
C ALA A 88 -1.47 6.28 -31.21
N LYS A 89 -0.48 5.82 -31.98
CA LYS A 89 0.72 5.14 -31.44
C LYS A 89 1.59 6.09 -30.61
N ILE A 90 1.81 7.31 -31.08
CA ILE A 90 2.59 8.35 -30.39
C ILE A 90 1.96 8.69 -29.03
N ASP A 91 0.63 8.82 -28.99
CA ASP A 91 -0.15 9.13 -27.80
C ASP A 91 -0.20 7.94 -26.81
N TYR A 92 -0.44 6.72 -27.29
CA TYR A 92 -0.31 5.50 -26.49
C TYR A 92 1.11 5.31 -25.89
N LEU A 93 2.14 5.83 -26.56
CA LEU A 93 3.51 5.87 -26.05
C LEU A 93 3.82 7.11 -25.18
N ASN A 94 2.91 8.08 -25.07
CA ASN A 94 2.97 9.21 -24.11
C ASN A 94 2.16 8.91 -22.83
N ASN A 95 1.10 8.12 -22.96
CA ASN A 95 0.27 7.67 -21.86
C ASN A 95 1.08 6.79 -20.88
N MET A 96 1.28 7.28 -19.64
CA MET A 96 2.00 6.55 -18.59
C MET A 96 1.31 5.24 -18.18
N TYR A 97 -0.01 5.18 -18.35
CA TYR A 97 -0.88 4.06 -17.99
C TYR A 97 -1.01 3.03 -19.12
N ARG A 98 -0.69 3.41 -20.37
CA ARG A 98 -0.84 2.60 -21.60
C ARG A 98 -2.27 2.02 -21.78
N ALA A 99 -3.27 2.72 -21.26
CA ALA A 99 -4.69 2.39 -21.29
C ALA A 99 -5.50 3.63 -20.90
N ASP A 100 -6.66 3.82 -21.53
CA ASP A 100 -7.54 4.97 -21.27
C ASP A 100 -8.16 4.88 -19.85
N LEU A 101 -8.03 5.93 -19.05
CA LEU A 101 -8.48 5.95 -17.65
C LEU A 101 -10.00 6.13 -17.51
N ASN A 102 -10.69 5.14 -16.93
CA ASN A 102 -12.10 5.23 -16.60
C ASN A 102 -12.34 6.20 -15.43
N MET A 103 -12.51 7.50 -15.73
CA MET A 103 -12.74 8.55 -14.74
C MET A 103 -13.90 8.21 -13.77
N GLY A 104 -14.97 7.58 -14.24
CA GLY A 104 -16.12 7.21 -13.41
C GLY A 104 -15.77 6.19 -12.33
N ALA A 105 -15.02 5.13 -12.68
CA ALA A 105 -14.56 4.13 -11.73
C ALA A 105 -13.50 4.69 -10.78
N ASN A 106 -12.55 5.49 -11.29
CA ASN A 106 -11.51 6.14 -10.48
C ASN A 106 -12.12 7.08 -9.42
N VAL A 107 -13.08 7.93 -9.80
CA VAL A 107 -13.80 8.82 -8.88
C VAL A 107 -14.67 8.04 -7.88
N PHE A 108 -15.32 6.94 -8.32
CA PHE A 108 -16.09 6.07 -7.41
C PHE A 108 -15.21 5.51 -6.29
N PHE A 109 -14.08 4.88 -6.62
CA PHE A 109 -13.17 4.35 -5.59
C PHE A 109 -12.58 5.45 -4.72
N CYS A 110 -12.21 6.61 -5.30
CA CYS A 110 -11.77 7.78 -4.55
C CYS A 110 -12.78 8.21 -3.47
N VAL A 111 -14.05 8.43 -3.84
CA VAL A 111 -15.11 8.81 -2.88
C VAL A 111 -15.31 7.73 -1.81
N VAL A 112 -15.33 6.46 -2.19
CA VAL A 112 -15.57 5.33 -1.28
C VAL A 112 -14.42 5.14 -0.27
N PHE A 113 -13.16 5.23 -0.70
CA PHE A 113 -12.02 5.20 0.22
C PHE A 113 -11.98 6.44 1.13
N GLY A 114 -12.35 7.62 0.63
CA GLY A 114 -12.48 8.83 1.46
C GLY A 114 -13.52 8.68 2.57
N VAL A 115 -14.69 8.10 2.27
CA VAL A 115 -15.74 7.81 3.28
C VAL A 115 -15.25 6.76 4.31
N LEU A 116 -14.56 5.71 3.87
CA LEU A 116 -14.00 4.69 4.77
C LEU A 116 -12.89 5.26 5.67
N MET A 117 -12.01 6.11 5.14
CA MET A 117 -10.98 6.83 5.91
C MET A 117 -11.64 7.68 7.00
N ILE A 118 -12.64 8.49 6.65
CA ILE A 118 -13.38 9.31 7.62
C ILE A 118 -14.03 8.43 8.70
N PHE A 119 -14.66 7.31 8.32
CA PHE A 119 -15.24 6.37 9.29
C PHE A 119 -14.18 5.81 10.26
N HIS A 120 -13.07 5.26 9.75
CA HIS A 120 -12.05 4.62 10.57
C HIS A 120 -11.33 5.62 11.50
N VAL A 121 -11.09 6.85 11.04
CA VAL A 121 -10.54 7.93 11.87
C VAL A 121 -11.52 8.38 12.95
N LEU A 122 -12.81 8.59 12.62
CA LEU A 122 -13.81 9.01 13.61
C LEU A 122 -14.05 7.93 14.67
N VAL A 123 -14.32 6.69 14.28
CA VAL A 123 -14.63 5.61 15.24
C VAL A 123 -13.38 5.18 16.01
N GLY A 124 -12.20 5.17 15.38
CA GLY A 124 -10.92 4.95 16.05
C GLY A 124 -10.65 5.98 17.14
N SER A 125 -10.96 7.26 16.89
CA SER A 125 -10.82 8.36 17.85
C SER A 125 -11.83 8.22 19.01
N LEU A 126 -13.13 8.04 18.69
CA LEU A 126 -14.20 7.94 19.70
C LEU A 126 -14.02 6.78 20.69
N TYR A 127 -13.37 5.70 20.27
CA TYR A 127 -13.01 4.55 21.12
C TYR A 127 -11.54 4.55 21.60
N HIS A 128 -10.75 5.56 21.25
CA HIS A 128 -9.35 5.75 21.66
C HIS A 128 -8.41 4.60 21.27
N TYR A 129 -8.68 3.92 20.14
CA TYR A 129 -7.86 2.84 19.62
C TYR A 129 -6.73 3.33 18.72
N TRP A 130 -5.86 4.19 19.28
CA TRP A 130 -4.81 4.92 18.56
C TRP A 130 -4.00 4.07 17.59
N TYR A 131 -3.50 2.90 17.99
CA TYR A 131 -2.72 2.04 17.09
C TYR A 131 -3.52 1.61 15.85
N TYR A 132 -4.77 1.15 16.05
CA TYR A 132 -5.65 0.70 14.97
C TYR A 132 -6.10 1.87 14.08
N LEU A 133 -6.37 3.04 14.68
CA LEU A 133 -6.64 4.28 13.96
C LEU A 133 -5.47 4.67 13.06
N CYS A 134 -4.23 4.62 13.56
CA CYS A 134 -3.06 4.92 12.74
C CYS A 134 -2.95 3.92 11.59
N MET A 135 -3.08 2.61 11.84
CA MET A 135 -2.90 1.59 10.81
C MET A 135 -4.00 1.65 9.71
N LEU A 136 -5.29 1.57 10.06
CA LEU A 136 -6.35 1.57 9.05
C LEU A 136 -6.70 2.97 8.53
N GLY A 137 -6.50 4.02 9.32
CA GLY A 137 -6.67 5.41 8.87
C GLY A 137 -5.60 5.82 7.87
N ILE A 138 -4.32 5.51 8.11
CA ILE A 138 -3.26 5.74 7.12
C ILE A 138 -3.46 4.85 5.89
N GLY A 139 -3.76 3.55 6.08
CA GLY A 139 -4.01 2.64 4.95
C GLY A 139 -5.11 3.12 4.01
N SER A 140 -6.31 3.38 4.53
CA SER A 140 -7.43 3.89 3.71
C SER A 140 -7.22 5.32 3.20
N GLY A 141 -6.44 6.15 3.90
CA GLY A 141 -6.02 7.47 3.41
C GLY A 141 -5.00 7.41 2.26
N LEU A 142 -4.14 6.39 2.24
CA LEU A 142 -3.24 6.11 1.12
C LEU A 142 -4.01 5.60 -0.10
N ASP A 143 -4.96 4.66 0.07
CA ASP A 143 -5.82 4.24 -1.04
C ASP A 143 -6.65 5.42 -1.58
N PHE A 144 -7.21 6.27 -0.71
CA PHE A 144 -7.87 7.52 -1.11
C PHE A 144 -6.96 8.43 -1.94
N GLY A 145 -5.74 8.71 -1.46
CA GLY A 145 -4.75 9.52 -2.19
C GLY A 145 -4.37 8.93 -3.55
N GLY A 146 -4.36 7.59 -3.67
CA GLY A 146 -4.07 6.90 -4.91
C GLY A 146 -5.17 7.07 -5.96
N TYR A 147 -6.42 6.81 -5.59
CA TYR A 147 -7.55 7.02 -6.50
C TYR A 147 -7.82 8.51 -6.77
N LEU A 148 -7.44 9.42 -5.87
CA LEU A 148 -7.43 10.87 -6.12
C LEU A 148 -6.40 11.24 -7.21
N ALA A 149 -5.14 10.81 -7.07
CA ALA A 149 -4.10 11.06 -8.06
C ALA A 149 -4.44 10.45 -9.43
N ARG A 150 -4.99 9.23 -9.45
CA ARG A 150 -5.48 8.56 -10.66
C ARG A 150 -6.69 9.28 -11.29
N SER A 151 -7.58 9.86 -10.48
CA SER A 151 -8.68 10.70 -10.96
C SER A 151 -8.21 12.04 -11.56
N VAL A 152 -7.08 12.59 -11.09
CA VAL A 152 -6.44 13.76 -11.71
C VAL A 152 -5.85 13.37 -13.08
N SER A 153 -5.11 12.26 -13.16
CA SER A 153 -4.57 11.75 -14.43
C SER A 153 -5.62 11.43 -15.48
N ALA A 154 -6.88 11.14 -15.12
CA ALA A 154 -7.96 10.92 -16.09
C ALA A 154 -8.30 12.15 -16.97
N ASN A 155 -7.71 13.32 -16.69
CA ASN A 155 -7.74 14.49 -17.57
C ASN A 155 -6.45 14.62 -18.41
N ASP A 156 -5.32 14.16 -17.86
CA ASP A 156 -4.03 14.12 -18.55
C ASP A 156 -3.14 12.96 -18.08
N GLU A 157 -3.12 11.93 -18.93
CA GLU A 157 -2.48 10.63 -18.68
C GLU A 157 -0.96 10.68 -18.90
N THR A 158 -0.45 11.81 -19.39
CA THR A 158 0.99 12.09 -19.58
C THR A 158 1.68 12.56 -18.30
N LEU A 159 0.91 12.92 -17.25
CA LEU A 159 1.44 13.48 -16.01
C LEU A 159 2.15 12.42 -15.15
N VAL A 160 3.48 12.44 -15.18
CA VAL A 160 4.37 11.54 -14.42
C VAL A 160 4.14 11.65 -12.91
N ASN A 161 3.96 12.86 -12.35
CA ASN A 161 3.88 13.04 -10.89
C ASN A 161 2.64 12.36 -10.26
N PRO A 162 1.40 12.56 -10.74
CA PRO A 162 0.24 11.78 -10.26
C PRO A 162 0.39 10.26 -10.51
N PHE A 163 0.98 9.85 -11.64
CA PHE A 163 1.25 8.44 -11.94
C PHE A 163 2.22 7.78 -10.95
N LEU A 164 3.27 8.49 -10.51
CA LEU A 164 4.16 8.03 -9.44
C LEU A 164 3.45 8.02 -8.08
N VAL A 165 2.68 9.06 -7.76
CA VAL A 165 1.93 9.15 -6.50
C VAL A 165 0.97 7.97 -6.35
N GLN A 166 0.13 7.66 -7.34
CA GLN A 166 -0.82 6.54 -7.25
C GLN A 166 -0.12 5.19 -7.08
N ILE A 167 0.98 4.92 -7.79
CA ILE A 167 1.75 3.67 -7.61
C ILE A 167 2.32 3.57 -6.19
N ILE A 168 2.98 4.62 -5.70
CA ILE A 168 3.63 4.63 -4.39
C ILE A 168 2.59 4.42 -3.27
N VAL A 169 1.50 5.19 -3.26
CA VAL A 169 0.53 5.12 -2.15
C VAL A 169 -0.32 3.85 -2.18
N LEU A 170 -0.74 3.36 -3.35
CA LEU A 170 -1.49 2.11 -3.48
C LEU A 170 -0.64 0.89 -3.12
N THR A 171 0.68 0.94 -3.35
CA THR A 171 1.62 -0.12 -2.95
C THR A 171 1.84 -0.16 -1.43
N ILE A 172 1.86 1.00 -0.77
CA ILE A 172 2.11 1.11 0.68
C ILE A 172 0.84 0.87 1.51
N ALA A 173 -0.34 1.26 1.01
CA ALA A 173 -1.63 1.12 1.71
C ALA A 173 -1.94 -0.27 2.31
N PRO A 174 -1.77 -1.42 1.60
CA PRO A 174 -2.17 -2.73 2.12
C PRO A 174 -1.30 -3.20 3.29
N ALA A 175 -0.03 -2.78 3.36
CA ALA A 175 0.84 -3.08 4.49
C ALA A 175 0.36 -2.41 5.79
N PHE A 176 -0.09 -1.15 5.70
CA PHE A 176 -0.70 -0.44 6.83
C PHE A 176 -2.03 -1.10 7.27
N ILE A 177 -2.88 -1.49 6.32
CA ILE A 177 -4.12 -2.23 6.63
C ILE A 177 -3.78 -3.55 7.35
N MET A 178 -2.83 -4.33 6.83
CA MET A 178 -2.43 -5.61 7.40
C MET A 178 -1.73 -5.51 8.75
N ALA A 179 -0.96 -4.44 9.01
CA ALA A 179 -0.46 -4.15 10.36
C ALA A 179 -1.59 -4.04 11.40
N GLY A 180 -2.73 -3.45 11.01
CA GLY A 180 -3.96 -3.46 11.80
C GLY A 180 -4.52 -4.88 12.01
N VAL A 181 -4.57 -5.70 10.96
CA VAL A 181 -5.05 -7.11 11.02
C VAL A 181 -4.17 -7.96 11.94
N TYR A 182 -2.85 -7.84 11.86
CA TYR A 182 -1.91 -8.56 12.74
C TYR A 182 -2.13 -8.20 14.22
N TYR A 183 -2.33 -6.90 14.52
CA TYR A 183 -2.66 -6.42 15.86
C TYR A 183 -3.99 -6.99 16.37
N MET A 184 -5.00 -7.11 15.49
CA MET A 184 -6.28 -7.72 15.85
C MET A 184 -6.15 -9.21 16.17
N LEU A 185 -5.42 -9.99 15.37
CA LEU A 185 -5.16 -11.40 15.68
C LEU A 185 -4.34 -11.55 16.97
N GLY A 186 -3.31 -10.73 17.16
CA GLY A 186 -2.49 -10.70 18.37
C GLY A 186 -3.33 -10.44 19.63
N ARG A 187 -4.29 -9.50 19.58
CA ARG A 187 -5.24 -9.28 20.68
C ARG A 187 -6.23 -10.43 20.87
N GLN A 188 -6.74 -11.01 19.78
CA GLN A 188 -7.63 -12.17 19.88
C GLN A 188 -6.96 -13.36 20.58
N LEU A 189 -5.63 -13.51 20.45
CA LEU A 189 -4.83 -14.48 21.21
C LEU A 189 -4.92 -14.25 22.73
N VAL A 190 -4.91 -12.99 23.19
CA VAL A 190 -4.97 -12.62 24.61
C VAL A 190 -6.34 -12.94 25.22
N TYR A 191 -7.42 -12.69 24.49
CA TYR A 191 -8.80 -12.92 24.96
C TYR A 191 -9.22 -14.40 25.08
N ILE A 192 -8.45 -15.31 24.48
CA ILE A 192 -8.69 -16.75 24.48
C ILE A 192 -7.66 -17.47 25.36
N GLY A 193 -6.37 -17.27 25.06
CA GLY A 193 -5.26 -17.84 25.82
C GLY A 193 -4.03 -18.06 24.93
N PRO A 194 -2.81 -17.69 25.37
CA PRO A 194 -1.62 -17.76 24.53
C PRO A 194 -1.15 -19.20 24.20
N GLY A 195 -1.50 -20.20 25.03
CA GLY A 195 -1.11 -21.60 24.82
C GLY A 195 -1.67 -22.25 23.55
N TYR A 196 -2.69 -21.67 22.93
CA TYR A 196 -3.30 -22.16 21.71
C TYR A 196 -2.52 -21.79 20.43
N SER A 197 -1.42 -21.05 20.50
CA SER A 197 -0.59 -20.65 19.35
C SER A 197 0.87 -21.08 19.52
N TRP A 198 1.58 -21.27 18.40
CA TRP A 198 3.05 -21.40 18.40
C TRP A 198 3.76 -20.08 18.72
N LEU A 199 3.11 -18.95 18.45
CA LEU A 199 3.67 -17.61 18.57
C LEU A 199 2.92 -16.80 19.65
N LYS A 200 3.65 -16.15 20.56
CA LYS A 200 3.07 -15.30 21.62
C LYS A 200 2.50 -13.99 21.01
N PRO A 201 1.50 -13.32 21.62
CA PRO A 201 0.71 -12.24 21.00
C PRO A 201 1.51 -11.15 20.28
N ARG A 202 2.62 -10.72 20.90
CA ARG A 202 3.45 -9.58 20.48
C ARG A 202 4.28 -9.88 19.23
N TRP A 203 4.70 -11.14 19.07
CA TRP A 203 5.58 -11.56 17.99
C TRP A 203 4.87 -11.61 16.63
N PHE A 204 3.54 -11.79 16.60
CA PHE A 204 2.78 -11.65 15.35
C PHE A 204 2.96 -10.26 14.76
N SER A 205 2.60 -9.20 15.51
CA SER A 205 2.77 -7.83 15.03
C SER A 205 4.23 -7.50 14.73
N TYR A 206 5.19 -7.86 15.59
CA TYR A 206 6.59 -7.50 15.33
C TYR A 206 7.18 -8.20 14.11
N ILE A 207 7.04 -9.52 13.96
CA ILE A 207 7.64 -10.26 12.83
C ILE A 207 6.99 -9.80 11.52
N TYR A 208 5.66 -9.83 11.43
CA TYR A 208 4.98 -9.57 10.16
C TYR A 208 5.03 -8.11 9.71
N ILE A 209 5.01 -7.14 10.64
CA ILE A 209 5.24 -5.72 10.28
C ILE A 209 6.69 -5.49 9.85
N SER A 210 7.68 -6.10 10.51
CA SER A 210 9.07 -6.01 10.04
C SER A 210 9.26 -6.62 8.66
N CYS A 211 8.62 -7.76 8.37
CA CYS A 211 8.60 -8.34 7.03
C CYS A 211 7.98 -7.41 5.98
N ASP A 212 6.83 -6.81 6.27
CA ASP A 212 6.15 -5.91 5.34
C ASP A 212 6.94 -4.58 5.15
N VAL A 213 7.60 -4.06 6.19
CA VAL A 213 8.49 -2.89 6.03
C VAL A 213 9.72 -3.23 5.18
N ILE A 214 10.31 -4.42 5.36
CA ILE A 214 11.43 -4.89 4.51
C ILE A 214 10.96 -5.05 3.05
N SER A 215 9.77 -5.60 2.81
CA SER A 215 9.23 -5.75 1.46
C SER A 215 8.97 -4.39 0.79
N LEU A 216 8.46 -3.40 1.54
CA LEU A 216 8.25 -2.04 1.03
C LEU A 216 9.57 -1.31 0.73
N VAL A 217 10.63 -1.50 1.53
CA VAL A 217 11.95 -0.92 1.25
C VAL A 217 12.53 -1.51 -0.05
N ILE A 218 12.42 -2.83 -0.25
CA ILE A 218 12.84 -3.49 -1.50
C ILE A 218 12.04 -2.95 -2.69
N GLN A 219 10.72 -2.81 -2.55
CA GLN A 219 9.84 -2.25 -3.58
C GLN A 219 10.19 -0.79 -3.91
N ALA A 220 10.45 0.05 -2.91
CA ALA A 220 10.84 1.45 -3.09
C ALA A 220 12.20 1.59 -3.79
N VAL A 221 13.18 0.74 -3.46
CA VAL A 221 14.48 0.70 -4.17
C VAL A 221 14.31 0.26 -5.62
N GLY A 222 13.56 -0.81 -5.87
CA GLY A 222 13.29 -1.31 -7.23
C GLY A 222 12.55 -0.28 -8.09
N GLY A 223 11.48 0.32 -7.57
CA GLY A 223 10.73 1.39 -8.25
C GLY A 223 11.57 2.64 -8.49
N GLY A 224 12.40 3.06 -7.53
CA GLY A 224 13.32 4.19 -7.70
C GLY A 224 14.38 3.92 -8.79
N MET A 225 14.94 2.72 -8.82
CA MET A 225 15.87 2.30 -9.88
C MET A 225 15.19 2.25 -11.25
N ALA A 226 13.95 1.76 -11.34
CA ALA A 226 13.17 1.76 -12.58
C ALA A 226 12.87 3.19 -13.07
N ALA A 227 12.54 4.12 -12.17
CA ALA A 227 12.30 5.52 -12.52
C ALA A 227 13.56 6.22 -13.06
N VAL A 228 14.72 6.02 -12.42
CA VAL A 228 16.00 6.58 -12.89
C VAL A 228 16.46 5.94 -14.21
N ALA A 229 16.17 4.67 -14.43
CA ALA A 229 16.41 4.01 -15.71
C ALA A 229 15.52 4.60 -16.82
N LEU A 230 14.23 4.78 -16.56
CA LEU A 230 13.27 5.37 -17.50
C LEU A 230 13.66 6.80 -17.91
N ASP A 231 14.01 7.65 -16.95
CA ASP A 231 14.51 9.02 -17.18
C ASP A 231 15.81 9.00 -18.04
N SER A 232 16.71 8.07 -17.74
CA SER A 232 17.92 7.80 -18.53
C SER A 232 17.67 7.17 -19.92
N ASN A 233 16.42 6.93 -20.33
CA ASN A 233 16.04 6.15 -21.51
C ASN A 233 16.72 4.75 -21.59
N LYS A 234 16.89 4.11 -20.42
CA LYS A 234 17.47 2.77 -20.24
C LYS A 234 16.38 1.76 -19.87
N ASP A 235 16.73 0.49 -20.04
CA ASP A 235 15.91 -0.65 -19.66
C ASP A 235 15.56 -0.63 -18.16
N THR A 236 14.26 -0.77 -17.86
CA THR A 236 13.66 -0.74 -16.52
C THR A 236 13.64 -2.11 -15.82
N ASP A 237 13.98 -3.20 -16.51
CA ASP A 237 13.78 -4.57 -16.03
C ASP A 237 14.52 -4.86 -14.72
N SER A 238 15.74 -4.34 -14.55
CA SER A 238 16.53 -4.51 -13.32
C SER A 238 15.80 -3.97 -12.06
N GLY A 239 15.25 -2.75 -12.13
CA GLY A 239 14.45 -2.18 -11.04
C GLY A 239 13.12 -2.90 -10.84
N THR A 240 12.50 -3.32 -11.94
CA THR A 240 11.23 -4.07 -11.95
C THR A 240 11.38 -5.43 -11.27
N HIS A 241 12.44 -6.19 -11.57
CA HIS A 241 12.75 -7.45 -10.90
C HIS A 241 13.03 -7.31 -9.40
N ILE A 242 13.70 -6.24 -8.97
CA ILE A 242 13.90 -5.94 -7.54
C ILE A 242 12.55 -5.68 -6.85
N MET A 243 11.66 -4.90 -7.47
CA MET A 243 10.32 -4.64 -6.95
C MET A 243 9.47 -5.92 -6.86
N VAL A 244 9.50 -6.76 -7.91
CA VAL A 244 8.86 -8.09 -7.93
C VAL A 244 9.38 -8.99 -6.80
N ALA A 245 10.69 -9.00 -6.52
CA ALA A 245 11.26 -9.77 -5.42
C ALA A 245 10.74 -9.31 -4.04
N GLY A 246 10.53 -8.01 -3.85
CA GLY A 246 9.90 -7.46 -2.65
C GLY A 246 8.46 -7.96 -2.46
N ILE A 247 7.65 -7.94 -3.52
CA ILE A 247 6.25 -8.43 -3.48
C ILE A 247 6.22 -9.95 -3.28
N ALA A 248 7.11 -10.71 -3.93
CA ALA A 248 7.22 -12.15 -3.75
C ALA A 248 7.55 -12.53 -2.29
N PHE A 249 8.44 -11.78 -1.64
CA PHE A 249 8.72 -11.92 -0.21
C PHE A 249 7.48 -11.62 0.65
N GLN A 250 6.70 -10.59 0.31
CA GLN A 250 5.45 -10.25 0.99
C GLN A 250 4.36 -11.33 0.84
N VAL A 251 4.23 -11.93 -0.35
CA VAL A 251 3.32 -13.08 -0.58
C VAL A 251 3.77 -14.29 0.24
N ALA A 252 5.07 -14.55 0.34
CA ALA A 252 5.60 -15.64 1.15
C ALA A 252 5.35 -15.42 2.65
N THR A 253 5.56 -14.22 3.18
CA THR A 253 5.34 -13.90 4.61
C THR A 253 3.86 -14.00 4.96
N MET A 254 2.97 -13.44 4.13
CA MET A 254 1.50 -13.60 4.25
C MET A 254 1.06 -15.07 4.26
N SER A 255 1.68 -15.91 3.43
CA SER A 255 1.39 -17.35 3.39
C SER A 255 1.70 -18.02 4.73
N THR A 256 2.81 -17.65 5.39
CA THR A 256 3.10 -18.16 6.75
C THR A 256 2.15 -17.62 7.82
N PHE A 257 1.72 -16.35 7.71
CA PHE A 257 0.73 -15.77 8.64
C PHE A 257 -0.59 -16.54 8.56
N PHE A 258 -1.04 -16.89 7.36
CA PHE A 258 -2.20 -17.75 7.13
C PHE A 258 -2.07 -19.11 7.82
N ILE A 259 -0.91 -19.76 7.71
CA ILE A 259 -0.66 -21.09 8.31
C ILE A 259 -0.64 -21.01 9.84
N ILE A 260 0.08 -20.05 10.43
CA ILE A 260 0.20 -19.92 11.89
C ILE A 260 -1.13 -19.47 12.50
N GLY A 261 -1.82 -18.50 11.88
CA GLY A 261 -3.16 -18.08 12.28
C GLY A 261 -4.17 -19.22 12.16
N GLY A 262 -4.15 -19.99 11.07
CA GLY A 262 -4.99 -21.17 10.85
C GLY A 262 -4.78 -22.24 11.93
N ASN A 263 -3.53 -22.55 12.26
CA ASN A 263 -3.19 -23.44 13.37
C ASN A 263 -3.67 -22.91 14.73
N PHE A 264 -3.60 -21.59 15.00
CA PHE A 264 -4.19 -21.01 16.22
C PHE A 264 -5.70 -21.23 16.29
N VAL A 265 -6.46 -20.92 15.23
CA VAL A 265 -7.92 -21.15 15.20
C VAL A 265 -8.25 -22.63 15.40
N MET A 266 -7.55 -23.52 14.69
CA MET A 266 -7.74 -24.96 14.80
C MET A 266 -7.42 -25.50 16.20
N ARG A 267 -6.39 -24.98 16.87
CA ARG A 267 -6.06 -25.33 18.26
C ARG A 267 -7.11 -24.78 19.23
N ALA A 268 -7.50 -23.53 19.09
CA ALA A 268 -8.50 -22.89 19.93
C ALA A 268 -9.88 -23.57 19.85
N TRP A 269 -10.28 -24.09 18.68
CA TRP A 269 -11.59 -24.73 18.48
C TRP A 269 -11.61 -26.25 18.66
N PHE A 270 -10.50 -26.97 18.39
CA PHE A 270 -10.49 -28.45 18.38
C PHE A 270 -9.40 -29.10 19.24
N ARG A 271 -8.59 -28.31 19.97
CA ARG A 271 -7.69 -28.81 21.02
C ARG A 271 -7.94 -28.21 22.40
N ALA A 272 -8.82 -27.21 22.52
CA ALA A 272 -9.23 -26.64 23.80
C ALA A 272 -10.20 -27.54 24.60
N SER A 273 -10.95 -28.43 23.93
CA SER A 273 -11.84 -29.38 24.60
C SER A 273 -11.86 -30.72 23.85
N PRO A 274 -11.83 -31.88 24.54
CA PRO A 274 -11.90 -33.20 23.90
C PRO A 274 -13.28 -33.51 23.31
N ASP A 275 -14.34 -32.80 23.73
CA ASP A 275 -15.70 -32.98 23.24
C ASP A 275 -15.86 -32.45 21.81
N VAL A 276 -15.16 -31.33 21.51
CA VAL A 276 -15.28 -30.62 20.22
C VAL A 276 -14.31 -31.20 19.21
N LYS A 277 -14.69 -32.35 18.65
CA LYS A 277 -13.91 -33.04 17.61
C LYS A 277 -13.95 -32.29 16.27
N PHE A 278 -12.83 -32.33 15.54
CA PHE A 278 -12.72 -31.73 14.22
C PHE A 278 -13.71 -32.37 13.23
N SER A 279 -14.46 -31.53 12.54
CA SER A 279 -15.33 -31.88 11.42
C SER A 279 -15.58 -30.62 10.60
N ILE A 280 -15.67 -30.74 9.28
CA ILE A 280 -15.98 -29.62 8.38
C ILE A 280 -17.29 -28.92 8.81
N ARG A 281 -18.29 -29.69 9.26
CA ARG A 281 -19.55 -29.15 9.80
C ARG A 281 -19.34 -28.32 11.07
N ASN A 282 -18.49 -28.79 11.99
CA ASN A 282 -18.17 -28.07 13.24
C ASN A 282 -17.34 -26.80 12.95
N PHE A 283 -16.38 -26.87 12.03
CA PHE A 283 -15.58 -25.72 11.59
C PHE A 283 -16.46 -24.62 10.99
N VAL A 284 -17.30 -24.96 10.01
CA VAL A 284 -18.24 -23.99 9.40
C VAL A 284 -19.25 -23.47 10.43
N THR A 285 -19.70 -24.32 11.36
CA THR A 285 -20.59 -23.92 12.46
C THR A 285 -19.97 -22.83 13.34
N LEU A 286 -18.71 -22.99 13.76
CA LEU A 286 -18.00 -22.00 14.57
C LEU A 286 -17.63 -20.75 13.76
N ALA A 287 -17.09 -20.91 12.56
CA ALA A 287 -16.67 -19.80 11.70
C ALA A 287 -17.82 -18.86 11.31
N LEU A 288 -18.98 -19.41 10.97
CA LEU A 288 -20.17 -18.60 10.65
C LEU A 288 -21.06 -18.31 11.87
N ASN A 289 -20.67 -18.78 13.06
CA ASN A 289 -21.44 -18.71 14.31
C ASN A 289 -22.93 -19.08 14.10
N LEU A 290 -23.15 -20.23 13.44
CA LEU A 290 -24.46 -20.81 13.18
C LEU A 290 -25.15 -21.19 14.51
N PRO A 291 -26.48 -21.43 14.56
CA PRO A 291 -27.20 -21.66 15.82
C PRO A 291 -26.63 -22.77 16.73
N ARG A 292 -26.03 -23.81 16.14
CA ARG A 292 -25.36 -24.90 16.86
C ARG A 292 -24.03 -24.48 17.52
N ALA A 293 -23.41 -23.36 17.12
CA ALA A 293 -22.16 -22.88 17.70
C ALA A 293 -22.27 -22.60 19.20
N LYS A 294 -23.43 -22.18 19.69
CA LYS A 294 -23.67 -21.96 21.13
C LYS A 294 -23.50 -23.25 21.95
N GLU A 295 -23.86 -24.40 21.39
CA GLU A 295 -23.63 -25.72 21.99
C GLU A 295 -22.12 -25.96 22.12
N LEU A 296 -21.38 -25.83 21.01
CA LEU A 296 -19.92 -26.03 21.00
C LEU A 296 -19.18 -25.04 21.92
N TYR A 297 -19.57 -23.76 21.95
CA TYR A 297 -18.96 -22.76 22.83
C TYR A 297 -19.14 -23.09 24.31
N THR A 298 -20.22 -23.78 24.70
CA THR A 298 -20.43 -24.23 26.09
C THR A 298 -19.34 -25.21 26.55
N HIS A 299 -18.78 -26.02 25.64
CA HIS A 299 -17.66 -26.92 25.92
C HIS A 299 -16.27 -26.25 25.78
N LEU A 300 -16.18 -25.11 25.10
CA LEU A 300 -14.93 -24.38 24.84
C LEU A 300 -14.64 -23.31 25.89
N GLU A 301 -15.65 -22.56 26.31
CA GLU A 301 -15.51 -21.39 27.19
C GLU A 301 -14.84 -21.69 28.55
N PRO A 302 -15.06 -22.85 29.23
CA PRO A 302 -14.35 -23.20 30.46
C PRO A 302 -12.83 -23.36 30.29
N ASN A 303 -12.37 -23.65 29.06
CA ASN A 303 -10.96 -23.87 28.73
C ASN A 303 -10.25 -22.60 28.23
N TYR A 304 -10.95 -21.47 28.17
CA TYR A 304 -10.43 -20.16 27.80
C TYR A 304 -10.27 -19.26 29.02
N ASN A 305 -9.31 -18.32 28.99
CA ASN A 305 -8.97 -17.45 30.13
C ASN A 305 -10.24 -16.83 30.80
N PRO A 306 -10.56 -17.12 32.07
CA PRO A 306 -11.84 -16.73 32.67
C PRO A 306 -12.02 -15.21 32.78
N ALA A 307 -10.94 -14.44 32.97
CA ALA A 307 -10.99 -12.98 33.13
C ALA A 307 -11.65 -12.25 31.94
N PHE A 308 -11.71 -12.88 30.77
CA PHE A 308 -12.25 -12.30 29.54
C PHE A 308 -13.61 -12.85 29.08
N ALA A 309 -14.29 -13.68 29.89
CA ALA A 309 -15.62 -14.22 29.55
C ALA A 309 -16.66 -13.11 29.25
N HIS A 310 -16.60 -11.99 29.99
CA HIS A 310 -17.45 -10.81 29.78
C HIS A 310 -17.22 -10.10 28.42
N VAL A 311 -16.10 -10.40 27.74
CA VAL A 311 -15.78 -9.91 26.40
C VAL A 311 -16.20 -10.93 25.34
N ARG A 312 -15.97 -12.23 25.60
CA ARG A 312 -16.32 -13.34 24.68
C ARG A 312 -17.82 -13.52 24.47
N SER A 313 -18.61 -13.29 25.51
CA SER A 313 -20.09 -13.35 25.50
C SER A 313 -20.76 -12.27 24.61
N ARG A 314 -19.99 -11.33 24.03
CA ARG A 314 -20.51 -10.28 23.15
C ARG A 314 -20.79 -10.82 21.74
N LYS A 315 -21.95 -10.43 21.18
CA LYS A 315 -22.47 -10.93 19.89
C LYS A 315 -21.50 -10.88 18.70
N LEU A 316 -20.57 -9.92 18.67
CA LEU A 316 -19.59 -9.77 17.59
C LEU A 316 -18.28 -10.56 17.77
N PHE A 317 -18.01 -11.07 18.97
CA PHE A 317 -16.74 -11.75 19.27
C PHE A 317 -16.53 -13.06 18.51
N PRO A 318 -17.54 -13.94 18.30
CA PRO A 318 -17.36 -15.18 17.52
C PRO A 318 -16.86 -14.92 16.08
N TYR A 319 -17.41 -13.91 15.42
CA TYR A 319 -17.18 -13.60 14.01
C TYR A 319 -15.78 -13.03 13.71
N ILE A 320 -15.05 -12.54 14.72
CA ILE A 320 -13.81 -11.79 14.48
C ILE A 320 -12.70 -12.63 13.84
N PHE A 321 -12.70 -13.94 14.08
CA PHE A 321 -11.81 -14.85 13.37
C PHE A 321 -12.09 -14.87 11.87
N SER A 322 -13.34 -15.08 11.47
CA SER A 322 -13.71 -15.08 10.05
C SER A 322 -13.53 -13.71 9.41
N ALA A 323 -13.78 -12.61 10.14
CA ALA A 323 -13.47 -11.25 9.67
C ALA A 323 -11.97 -11.07 9.37
N ILE A 324 -11.08 -11.47 10.31
CA ILE A 324 -9.63 -11.44 10.13
C ILE A 324 -9.19 -12.28 8.92
N PHE A 325 -9.68 -13.52 8.80
CA PHE A 325 -9.28 -14.42 7.71
C PHE A 325 -9.80 -13.98 6.35
N VAL A 326 -11.03 -13.46 6.26
CA VAL A 326 -11.58 -12.90 5.01
C VAL A 326 -10.78 -11.65 4.61
N ALA A 327 -10.49 -10.74 5.54
CA ALA A 327 -9.62 -9.60 5.30
C ALA A 327 -8.22 -10.01 4.81
N THR A 328 -7.58 -10.98 5.47
CA THR A 328 -6.27 -11.50 5.02
C THR A 328 -6.37 -12.17 3.64
N ALA A 329 -7.46 -12.87 3.32
CA ALA A 329 -7.65 -13.52 2.02
C ALA A 329 -7.78 -12.51 0.88
N LEU A 330 -8.54 -11.43 1.10
CA LEU A 330 -8.71 -10.35 0.12
C LEU A 330 -7.38 -9.64 -0.16
N ILE A 331 -6.60 -9.28 0.87
CA ILE A 331 -5.27 -8.70 0.67
C ILE A 331 -4.27 -9.71 0.09
N TYR A 332 -4.39 -11.00 0.40
CA TYR A 332 -3.54 -12.02 -0.21
C TYR A 332 -3.81 -12.16 -1.73
N VAL A 333 -5.07 -12.07 -2.17
CA VAL A 333 -5.42 -11.95 -3.59
C VAL A 333 -4.85 -10.67 -4.20
N ARG A 334 -4.92 -9.52 -3.50
CA ARG A 334 -4.25 -8.26 -3.92
C ARG A 334 -2.75 -8.48 -4.16
N CYS A 335 -2.05 -9.11 -3.21
CA CYS A 335 -0.60 -9.33 -3.32
C CYS A 335 -0.23 -10.32 -4.43
N ILE A 336 -1.04 -11.35 -4.69
CA ILE A 336 -0.84 -12.24 -5.86
C ILE A 336 -1.08 -11.48 -7.16
N TYR A 337 -2.14 -10.67 -7.24
CA TYR A 337 -2.40 -9.81 -8.40
C TYR A 337 -1.21 -8.88 -8.69
N ARG A 338 -0.72 -8.14 -7.69
CA ARG A 338 0.44 -7.24 -7.83
C ARG A 338 1.73 -7.97 -8.18
N LEU A 339 1.90 -9.22 -7.71
CA LEU A 339 3.03 -10.05 -8.11
C LEU A 339 2.98 -10.42 -9.60
N VAL A 340 1.81 -10.77 -10.13
CA VAL A 340 1.63 -11.10 -11.56
C VAL A 340 1.73 -9.84 -12.44
N GLU A 341 1.04 -8.76 -12.06
CA GLU A 341 1.03 -7.47 -12.76
C GLU A 341 2.46 -6.95 -13.04
N LEU A 342 3.35 -7.04 -12.04
CA LEU A 342 4.72 -6.55 -12.17
C LEU A 342 5.71 -7.62 -12.67
N ALA A 343 5.36 -8.92 -12.61
CA ALA A 343 6.14 -9.98 -13.25
C ALA A 343 5.89 -10.07 -14.77
N GLU A 344 4.73 -9.63 -15.27
CA GLU A 344 4.53 -9.36 -16.71
C GLU A 344 5.22 -8.06 -17.18
N GLY A 345 5.60 -7.18 -16.25
CA GLY A 345 6.23 -5.90 -16.52
C GLY A 345 5.29 -4.85 -17.13
N TRP A 346 5.84 -3.66 -17.40
CA TRP A 346 5.11 -2.45 -17.80
C TRP A 346 4.44 -2.51 -19.19
N THR A 347 4.55 -3.64 -19.90
CA THR A 347 3.89 -3.92 -21.19
C THR A 347 2.98 -5.15 -21.13
N GLY A 348 2.79 -5.74 -19.94
CA GLY A 348 1.95 -6.91 -19.69
C GLY A 348 0.50 -6.76 -20.18
N TYR A 349 -0.21 -7.88 -20.27
CA TYR A 349 -1.64 -7.86 -20.55
C TYR A 349 -2.41 -7.32 -19.36
N VAL A 350 -2.03 -7.70 -18.14
CA VAL A 350 -2.73 -7.35 -16.90
C VAL A 350 -2.73 -5.85 -16.64
N ILE A 351 -1.57 -5.19 -16.71
CA ILE A 351 -1.43 -3.75 -16.40
C ILE A 351 -2.21 -2.84 -17.36
N ARG A 352 -2.44 -3.29 -18.61
CA ARG A 352 -3.18 -2.55 -19.64
C ARG A 352 -4.71 -2.71 -19.56
N HIS A 353 -5.23 -3.54 -18.67
CA HIS A 353 -6.66 -3.80 -18.54
C HIS A 353 -7.15 -3.35 -17.15
N GLU A 354 -7.61 -2.09 -17.05
CA GLU A 354 -8.10 -1.48 -15.80
C GLU A 354 -9.12 -2.35 -15.04
N ALA A 355 -9.90 -3.18 -15.75
CA ALA A 355 -10.85 -4.11 -15.15
C ALA A 355 -10.22 -5.03 -14.09
N PHE A 356 -8.96 -5.47 -14.28
CA PHE A 356 -8.27 -6.26 -13.26
C PHE A 356 -7.80 -5.40 -12.08
N LEU A 357 -7.30 -4.18 -12.32
CA LEU A 357 -6.94 -3.25 -11.25
C LEU A 357 -8.17 -2.93 -10.37
N PHE A 358 -9.32 -2.61 -10.96
CA PHE A 358 -10.54 -2.36 -10.19
C PHE A 358 -11.07 -3.60 -9.45
N THR A 359 -10.95 -4.80 -10.05
CA THR A 359 -11.56 -6.03 -9.49
C THR A 359 -10.65 -6.76 -8.49
N LEU A 360 -9.34 -6.76 -8.71
CA LEU A 360 -8.35 -7.55 -7.96
C LEU A 360 -7.46 -6.68 -7.05
N ASP A 361 -7.33 -5.38 -7.32
CA ASP A 361 -6.68 -4.42 -6.42
C ASP A 361 -7.74 -3.63 -5.63
N ALA A 362 -8.49 -2.74 -6.29
CA ALA A 362 -9.39 -1.77 -5.64
C ALA A 362 -10.50 -2.44 -4.81
N LEU A 363 -11.25 -3.36 -5.43
CA LEU A 363 -12.38 -4.05 -4.81
C LEU A 363 -11.96 -4.92 -3.62
N MET A 364 -10.83 -5.62 -3.71
CA MET A 364 -10.33 -6.46 -2.60
C MET A 364 -10.04 -5.64 -1.35
N VAL A 365 -9.48 -4.45 -1.53
CA VAL A 365 -9.09 -3.55 -0.45
C VAL A 365 -10.29 -2.81 0.12
N PHE A 366 -11.19 -2.34 -0.75
CA PHE A 366 -12.49 -1.80 -0.35
C PHE A 366 -13.26 -2.80 0.52
N LEU A 367 -13.36 -4.06 0.10
CA LEU A 367 -14.01 -5.12 0.87
C LEU A 367 -13.29 -5.37 2.21
N THR A 368 -11.96 -5.35 2.23
CA THR A 368 -11.15 -5.48 3.47
C THR A 368 -11.46 -4.37 4.46
N CYS A 369 -11.39 -3.10 4.02
CA CYS A 369 -11.71 -1.94 4.86
C CYS A 369 -13.18 -1.92 5.30
N THR A 370 -14.09 -2.45 4.48
CA THR A 370 -15.52 -2.58 4.78
C THR A 370 -15.83 -3.69 5.79
N VAL A 371 -15.14 -4.84 5.74
CA VAL A 371 -15.25 -5.90 6.76
C VAL A 371 -14.95 -5.34 8.15
N PHE A 372 -13.99 -4.43 8.27
CA PHE A 372 -13.62 -3.83 9.56
C PHE A 372 -14.56 -2.72 10.05
N VAL A 373 -15.56 -2.27 9.27
CA VAL A 373 -16.58 -1.31 9.71
C VAL A 373 -17.43 -1.86 10.87
N PRO A 374 -18.16 -3.01 10.73
CA PRO A 374 -18.87 -3.62 11.86
C PRO A 374 -17.93 -4.30 12.87
N PHE A 375 -16.74 -4.73 12.44
CA PHE A 375 -15.77 -5.44 13.28
C PHE A 375 -14.69 -4.52 13.90
N HIS A 376 -14.99 -3.24 14.06
CA HIS A 376 -14.13 -2.28 14.74
C HIS A 376 -13.82 -2.74 16.19
N PRO A 377 -12.56 -2.66 16.66
CA PRO A 377 -12.14 -3.16 17.98
C PRO A 377 -12.95 -2.57 19.15
N GLY A 378 -13.45 -1.34 19.02
CA GLY A 378 -14.31 -0.69 20.02
C GLY A 378 -15.71 -1.28 20.18
N PHE A 379 -16.30 -1.83 19.11
CA PHE A 379 -17.60 -2.52 19.20
C PHE A 379 -17.42 -3.92 19.80
N ILE A 380 -16.39 -4.64 19.36
CA ILE A 380 -16.10 -6.00 19.83
C ILE A 380 -15.64 -5.98 21.29
N TRP A 381 -14.57 -5.28 21.61
CA TRP A 381 -13.89 -5.37 22.90
C TRP A 381 -14.30 -4.27 23.89
N GLY A 382 -14.91 -3.17 23.43
CA GLY A 382 -15.32 -2.04 24.27
C GLY A 382 -14.21 -1.00 24.45
N ARG A 383 -14.30 -0.15 25.48
CA ARG A 383 -13.26 0.85 25.79
C ARG A 383 -12.10 0.28 26.59
N TYR A 384 -12.37 -0.57 27.60
CA TYR A 384 -11.32 -1.24 28.35
C TYR A 384 -10.59 -2.25 27.47
N HIS A 385 -9.26 -2.14 27.40
CA HIS A 385 -8.42 -3.07 26.67
C HIS A 385 -7.13 -3.34 27.44
N PRO A 386 -6.81 -4.60 27.77
CA PRO A 386 -5.48 -4.93 28.26
C PRO A 386 -4.48 -4.58 27.15
N THR A 387 -3.39 -3.91 27.51
CA THR A 387 -2.35 -3.60 26.52
C THR A 387 -1.73 -4.92 26.02
N LEU A 388 -1.17 -4.91 24.79
CA LEU A 388 -0.34 -6.04 24.32
C LEU A 388 0.95 -6.20 25.14
N SER A 389 1.22 -5.32 26.10
CA SER A 389 2.28 -5.51 27.07
C SER A 389 1.84 -6.46 28.17
N PHE A 390 2.47 -7.62 28.21
CA PHE A 390 2.73 -8.30 29.48
C PHE A 390 3.99 -7.68 30.08
N GLY A 391 3.81 -6.91 31.15
CA GLY A 391 4.86 -6.36 31.99
C GLY A 391 4.40 -6.32 33.44
N LYS A 392 5.29 -5.95 34.38
CA LYS A 392 4.94 -5.89 35.81
C LYS A 392 3.78 -4.91 36.09
N LYS A 393 3.62 -3.86 35.26
CA LYS A 393 2.44 -2.98 35.27
C LYS A 393 1.13 -3.73 35.04
N THR A 394 1.06 -4.61 34.04
CA THR A 394 -0.17 -5.33 33.66
C THR A 394 -0.66 -6.26 34.77
N LYS A 395 0.24 -6.95 35.48
CA LYS A 395 -0.12 -7.70 36.70
C LYS A 395 -0.65 -6.77 37.79
N LYS A 396 -0.02 -5.60 38.00
CA LYS A 396 -0.49 -4.58 38.97
C LYS A 396 -1.84 -3.95 38.58
N GLU A 397 -2.12 -3.81 37.28
CA GLU A 397 -3.39 -3.30 36.74
C GLU A 397 -4.52 -4.34 36.84
N LEU A 398 -4.21 -5.63 36.67
CA LEU A 398 -5.15 -6.74 36.93
C LEU A 398 -5.45 -6.89 38.44
N ALA A 399 -4.43 -6.82 39.30
CA ALA A 399 -4.61 -6.82 40.75
C ALA A 399 -5.40 -5.59 41.23
N ALA A 400 -5.13 -4.40 40.69
CA ALA A 400 -5.90 -3.19 40.98
C ALA A 400 -7.35 -3.23 40.47
N ALA A 401 -7.67 -4.14 39.53
CA ALA A 401 -9.03 -4.43 39.09
C ALA A 401 -9.72 -5.51 39.96
N GLY A 402 -9.10 -5.95 41.07
CA GLY A 402 -9.67 -6.91 42.02
C GLY A 402 -9.51 -8.39 41.62
N TYR A 403 -8.52 -8.72 40.78
CA TYR A 403 -8.26 -10.09 40.34
C TYR A 403 -6.94 -10.62 40.94
N ASP A 404 -7.02 -11.72 41.70
CA ASP A 404 -5.89 -12.31 42.43
C ASP A 404 -5.43 -13.63 41.78
N GLU A 405 -4.12 -13.90 41.74
CA GLU A 405 -3.51 -15.06 41.07
C GLU A 405 -3.18 -16.19 42.05
N SER A 406 -4.18 -16.76 42.71
CA SER A 406 -4.04 -17.92 43.60
C SER A 406 -4.67 -19.19 43.01
N GLY A 407 -4.01 -19.82 42.02
CA GLY A 407 -4.62 -21.00 41.37
C GLY A 407 -3.89 -21.75 40.24
N THR A 408 -2.57 -21.66 40.06
CA THR A 408 -1.81 -22.64 39.25
C THR A 408 -0.32 -22.65 39.60
N GLU A 409 0.09 -23.59 40.46
CA GLU A 409 1.48 -24.04 40.59
C GLU A 409 1.53 -25.55 40.34
N HIS A 410 2.02 -25.93 39.16
CA HIS A 410 2.56 -27.24 38.72
C HIS A 410 3.00 -27.03 37.25
N ASP A 411 4.08 -27.59 36.74
CA ASP A 411 5.01 -28.58 37.32
C ASP A 411 6.43 -28.03 37.48
N GLN A 412 7.20 -28.72 38.33
CA GLN A 412 8.67 -28.68 38.31
C GLN A 412 9.18 -29.62 37.21
N ASP A 413 10.34 -29.32 36.64
CA ASP A 413 11.20 -30.39 36.13
C ASP A 413 12.69 -29.99 36.27
N HIS A 414 13.56 -30.99 36.39
CA HIS A 414 14.97 -30.81 36.76
C HIS A 414 15.88 -30.51 35.57
N ASP A 415 17.01 -29.84 35.83
CA ASP A 415 18.29 -30.11 35.18
C ASP A 415 19.45 -29.84 36.17
N HIS A 416 20.31 -30.84 36.37
CA HIS A 416 21.63 -30.75 37.01
C HIS A 416 22.70 -30.84 35.90
N GLU A 417 23.93 -30.33 35.99
CA GLU A 417 24.63 -29.54 37.04
C GLU A 417 25.33 -28.33 36.33
N HIS A 418 26.59 -27.86 36.47
CA HIS A 418 27.82 -28.18 37.24
C HIS A 418 28.59 -26.86 37.45
N ASP A 419 29.32 -26.76 38.56
CA ASP A 419 30.51 -25.94 38.89
C ASP A 419 30.93 -24.76 37.96
N ASN A 420 31.20 -23.56 38.47
CA ASN A 420 32.37 -23.33 39.33
C ASN A 420 32.35 -22.03 40.18
N GLU A 421 32.55 -22.21 41.48
CA GLU A 421 33.53 -21.56 42.38
C GLU A 421 33.78 -20.04 42.49
N LYS A 422 34.10 -19.65 43.73
CA LYS A 422 34.76 -18.41 44.25
C LYS A 422 33.90 -17.12 44.29
N LEU A 423 33.40 -16.66 45.45
CA LEU A 423 34.08 -16.19 46.69
C LEU A 423 34.67 -14.78 46.56
N TYR A 424 34.11 -13.79 47.29
CA TYR A 424 34.91 -12.79 48.04
C TYR A 424 34.08 -12.01 49.09
N THR A 425 34.49 -12.17 50.36
CA THR A 425 34.42 -11.24 51.51
C THR A 425 33.14 -10.48 51.90
N GLU A 426 32.77 -10.68 53.17
CA GLU A 426 31.93 -9.82 54.00
C GLU A 426 32.55 -8.43 54.25
N SER A 427 31.75 -7.45 54.65
CA SER A 427 32.12 -6.52 55.74
C SER A 427 30.89 -5.83 56.35
N ASN A 428 30.92 -5.61 57.67
CA ASN A 428 29.85 -4.98 58.45
C ASN A 428 29.90 -3.44 58.36
N SER A 429 28.77 -2.76 58.53
CA SER A 429 28.45 -1.98 59.75
C SER A 429 27.23 -1.05 59.62
N ALA A 430 26.58 -0.78 60.77
CA ALA A 430 25.58 0.26 61.05
C ALA A 430 24.30 0.35 60.16
N GLY A 431 23.07 0.44 60.68
CA GLY A 431 22.59 0.29 62.05
C GLY A 431 22.08 1.57 62.74
N SER A 432 20.79 1.85 62.61
CA SER A 432 19.97 2.43 63.67
C SER A 432 18.46 2.19 63.41
N ASN A 433 17.69 1.97 64.48
CA ASN A 433 16.23 2.06 64.44
C ASN A 433 15.80 3.53 64.46
N TYR A 434 14.54 3.82 64.14
CA TYR A 434 13.58 4.28 65.16
C TYR A 434 12.13 4.00 64.70
N GLN A 435 11.19 4.02 65.65
CA GLN A 435 9.88 3.37 65.51
C GLN A 435 8.82 4.08 66.38
N ASN A 436 7.55 3.95 65.96
CA ASN A 436 6.30 4.28 66.67
C ASN A 436 5.72 5.71 66.58
N THR A 437 4.39 5.69 66.58
CA THR A 437 3.35 6.74 66.72
C THR A 437 2.98 6.89 68.23
N PRO A 438 1.85 7.49 68.69
CA PRO A 438 0.76 8.26 68.04
C PRO A 438 0.33 9.58 68.76
N GLU A 439 -0.71 10.26 68.20
CA GLU A 439 -1.74 11.14 68.85
C GLU A 439 -1.28 12.33 69.75
N GLU A 440 -2.05 13.39 70.07
CA GLU A 440 -3.50 13.62 70.20
C GLU A 440 -3.83 15.16 70.14
N SER A 441 -5.11 15.55 69.93
CA SER A 441 -5.73 16.88 70.27
C SER A 441 -5.26 18.16 69.52
N ALA A 442 -5.99 19.29 69.46
CA ALA A 442 -7.45 19.60 69.47
C ALA A 442 -7.67 21.08 69.02
N ASP A 443 -8.92 21.46 68.70
CA ASP A 443 -9.43 22.83 68.42
C ASP A 443 -8.82 23.60 67.21
N GLY A 444 -9.49 24.58 66.56
CA GLY A 444 -10.88 25.00 66.61
C GLY A 444 -11.13 26.35 65.87
N ILE A 445 -12.38 26.57 65.40
CA ILE A 445 -13.02 27.89 65.09
C ILE A 445 -12.70 28.62 63.75
N GLU A 446 -13.73 28.62 62.88
CA GLU A 446 -14.24 29.69 61.98
C GLU A 446 -13.63 30.14 60.61
N ASN A 447 -14.60 30.56 59.76
CA ASN A 447 -14.61 31.55 58.66
C ASN A 447 -13.79 31.34 57.35
N GLY A 448 -14.54 31.30 56.24
CA GLY A 448 -14.12 31.82 54.92
C GLY A 448 -14.93 33.09 54.55
N PRO A 449 -15.08 33.49 53.27
CA PRO A 449 -14.58 32.84 52.05
C PRO A 449 -13.91 33.81 51.02
N ASN A 450 -13.45 33.25 49.90
CA ASN A 450 -13.42 33.85 48.54
C ASN A 450 -12.87 35.29 48.31
N ILE A 451 -11.70 35.40 47.64
CA ILE A 451 -11.46 36.41 46.58
C ILE A 451 -10.40 35.92 45.59
N ALA A 452 -10.36 36.51 44.39
CA ALA A 452 -9.43 36.17 43.32
C ALA A 452 -8.88 37.43 42.62
N GLU A 453 -7.57 37.50 42.44
CA GLU A 453 -6.79 38.39 41.55
C GLU A 453 -5.59 37.56 41.07
N SER A 454 -5.19 37.42 39.80
CA SER A 454 -5.07 38.33 38.63
C SER A 454 -3.72 39.06 38.55
N PHE A 455 -3.00 38.86 37.44
CA PHE A 455 -1.85 39.68 37.02
C PHE A 455 -1.83 39.85 35.48
N GLY A 456 -1.57 41.07 35.01
CA GLY A 456 -1.32 41.41 33.58
C GLY A 456 0.09 41.01 33.12
N ARG A 457 0.51 41.11 31.84
CA ARG A 457 0.22 42.12 30.77
C ARG A 457 0.76 43.51 31.18
N ALA A 458 1.51 44.26 30.35
CA ALA A 458 1.64 44.28 28.88
C ALA A 458 3.12 44.03 28.39
N ASP A 459 3.63 44.40 27.20
CA ASP A 459 3.24 45.45 26.25
C ASP A 459 3.61 45.20 24.76
N GLN A 460 3.24 46.12 23.86
CA GLN A 460 3.35 46.02 22.39
C GLN A 460 4.44 46.95 21.77
N GLY A 461 4.81 46.68 20.51
CA GLY A 461 5.59 47.59 19.66
C GLY A 461 5.67 47.10 18.20
N GLU A 462 5.44 47.98 17.22
CA GLU A 462 5.21 47.64 15.80
C GLU A 462 5.92 48.65 14.87
N VAL A 463 6.88 48.20 14.04
CA VAL A 463 7.48 48.98 12.93
C VAL A 463 8.03 48.06 11.82
N ALA A 464 7.83 48.46 10.55
CA ALA A 464 8.55 48.01 9.34
C ALA A 464 8.51 49.17 8.30
N PRO A 465 9.13 49.12 7.10
CA PRO A 465 10.04 48.12 6.51
C PRO A 465 11.37 48.73 5.93
N SER A 466 12.24 47.90 5.35
CA SER A 466 13.28 48.29 4.37
C SER A 466 13.71 47.11 3.47
N GLU A 467 14.46 47.35 2.38
CA GLU A 467 14.54 46.47 1.20
C GLU A 467 15.91 45.79 0.94
N ASN A 468 15.88 44.79 0.04
CA ASN A 468 16.95 44.37 -0.90
C ASN A 468 18.08 43.40 -0.41
N PRO A 469 18.86 42.72 -1.31
CA PRO A 469 18.84 41.25 -1.34
C PRO A 469 20.24 40.57 -1.51
N ASN A 470 20.26 39.32 -2.00
CA ASN A 470 21.39 38.39 -2.21
C ASN A 470 21.94 37.83 -0.89
N VAL A 471 22.08 36.51 -0.73
CA VAL A 471 23.09 35.65 -1.39
C VAL A 471 22.50 34.31 -1.85
N ALA A 472 22.96 33.83 -3.01
CA ALA A 472 22.89 32.43 -3.44
C ALA A 472 24.32 31.87 -3.59
N ASP A 473 24.45 30.58 -3.93
CA ASP A 473 25.70 29.84 -4.16
C ASP A 473 26.60 29.62 -2.93
N GLU A 474 26.35 28.53 -2.20
CA GLU A 474 27.44 27.75 -1.60
C GLU A 474 27.02 26.28 -1.32
N PHE A 475 27.34 25.35 -2.24
CA PHE A 475 27.66 23.93 -1.93
C PHE A 475 28.11 23.15 -3.21
N TYR A 476 29.28 23.47 -3.76
CA TYR A 476 29.90 22.66 -4.83
C TYR A 476 31.44 22.73 -4.79
N ARG A 477 32.11 21.56 -4.82
CA ARG A 477 33.58 21.35 -4.65
C ARG A 477 34.10 21.76 -3.25
N SER A 478 35.04 21.07 -2.63
CA SER A 478 36.25 20.35 -3.10
C SER A 478 36.65 19.24 -2.09
N ASN A 479 37.53 18.25 -2.36
CA ASN A 479 38.30 17.91 -3.56
C ASN A 479 38.66 16.40 -3.59
N ASP A 480 39.21 15.97 -4.73
CA ASP A 480 39.73 14.62 -5.05
C ASP A 480 40.92 14.13 -4.18
N THR A 481 41.24 12.83 -4.23
CA THR A 481 42.47 12.36 -4.94
C THR A 481 42.67 10.83 -5.02
N PHE A 482 43.51 10.42 -5.99
CA PHE A 482 44.30 9.18 -6.14
C PHE A 482 43.75 7.90 -6.84
N ALA A 483 44.10 7.78 -8.13
CA ALA A 483 44.69 6.61 -8.85
C ALA A 483 43.86 5.33 -9.18
N SER A 484 44.22 4.51 -10.18
CA SER A 484 44.87 4.72 -11.52
C SER A 484 44.99 3.38 -12.30
N ALA A 485 44.81 3.38 -13.64
CA ALA A 485 45.17 2.29 -14.59
C ALA A 485 44.42 0.93 -14.43
N GLU A 486 44.22 0.06 -15.44
CA GLU A 486 44.32 0.14 -16.92
C GLU A 486 43.34 -0.92 -17.56
N PRO A 487 43.18 -1.06 -18.90
CA PRO A 487 42.01 -1.73 -19.51
C PRO A 487 42.11 -3.26 -19.67
N TYR A 488 41.01 -3.88 -20.14
CA TYR A 488 41.01 -5.24 -20.68
C TYR A 488 40.28 -5.34 -22.02
N GLU A 489 40.71 -6.30 -22.85
CA GLU A 489 40.36 -6.38 -24.28
C GLU A 489 39.06 -7.11 -24.63
N GLN A 490 38.71 -6.97 -25.91
CA GLN A 490 37.65 -7.67 -26.63
C GLN A 490 37.58 -9.19 -26.34
N GLN A 491 36.36 -9.73 -26.36
CA GLN A 491 36.18 -11.09 -26.91
C GLN A 491 34.87 -11.23 -27.69
N SER A 492 34.96 -11.00 -29.01
CA SER A 492 33.87 -11.37 -29.91
C SER A 492 33.77 -12.89 -30.05
N LYS A 493 32.56 -13.44 -30.01
CA LYS A 493 32.27 -14.81 -30.48
C LYS A 493 31.02 -14.78 -31.37
N ARG A 494 31.19 -15.28 -32.59
CA ARG A 494 30.13 -15.37 -33.61
C ARG A 494 29.08 -16.40 -33.19
N ASN A 495 27.80 -16.13 -33.47
CA ASN A 495 26.81 -17.19 -33.63
C ASN A 495 26.82 -17.65 -35.11
N PRO A 496 27.13 -18.91 -35.45
CA PRO A 496 27.55 -19.28 -36.81
C PRO A 496 26.46 -19.93 -37.67
N TYR A 497 25.24 -19.38 -37.72
CA TYR A 497 24.22 -19.78 -38.71
C TYR A 497 23.57 -18.56 -39.35
N GLY A 498 23.64 -18.48 -40.68
CA GLY A 498 23.02 -17.42 -41.46
C GLY A 498 22.19 -17.99 -42.61
N LEU A 499 20.90 -17.69 -42.60
CA LEU A 499 20.00 -17.51 -43.75
C LEU A 499 18.78 -16.71 -43.26
N PRO A 500 18.15 -15.85 -44.09
CA PRO A 500 16.98 -15.07 -43.69
C PRO A 500 15.67 -15.84 -43.89
N SER A 501 14.68 -15.57 -43.04
CA SER A 501 13.25 -15.86 -43.26
C SER A 501 12.47 -14.66 -42.71
N GLU A 502 11.92 -13.82 -43.58
CA GLU A 502 10.56 -13.92 -44.14
C GLU A 502 9.48 -13.48 -43.15
N SER A 503 8.73 -12.46 -43.55
CA SER A 503 7.60 -11.91 -42.82
C SER A 503 6.40 -12.87 -42.84
N SER A 504 5.94 -13.32 -41.67
CA SER A 504 4.62 -13.95 -41.54
C SER A 504 3.54 -12.88 -41.31
N PRO A 505 2.55 -12.72 -42.21
CA PRO A 505 1.55 -11.66 -42.14
C PRO A 505 0.31 -11.99 -41.27
N GLU A 506 0.39 -12.98 -40.37
CA GLU A 506 -0.79 -13.49 -39.63
C GLU A 506 -1.00 -12.89 -38.23
N SER A 507 -0.04 -12.14 -37.67
CA SER A 507 -0.21 -11.47 -36.36
C SER A 507 -1.09 -10.21 -36.42
N LEU A 508 -1.42 -9.70 -37.61
CA LEU A 508 -2.25 -8.51 -37.83
C LEU A 508 -3.76 -8.79 -37.82
N ARG A 509 -4.22 -9.76 -37.01
CA ARG A 509 -5.64 -10.18 -36.91
C ARG A 509 -6.17 -10.34 -35.49
N GLN A 510 -5.95 -9.35 -34.64
CA GLN A 510 -6.95 -8.96 -33.63
C GLN A 510 -7.25 -7.48 -33.81
N GLN A 511 -8.53 -7.15 -34.00
CA GLN A 511 -8.95 -5.80 -34.37
C GLN A 511 -8.79 -4.83 -33.21
N GLN A 512 -8.38 -3.61 -33.55
CA GLN A 512 -8.12 -2.53 -32.62
C GLN A 512 -9.39 -1.69 -32.48
N ASP A 513 -9.99 -1.66 -31.28
CA ASP A 513 -10.92 -0.60 -30.89
C ASP A 513 -10.10 0.57 -30.32
N PHE A 514 -9.76 1.56 -31.14
CA PHE A 514 -9.13 2.81 -30.71
C PHE A 514 -10.08 3.99 -30.89
N THR A 515 -10.48 4.61 -29.78
CA THR A 515 -11.40 5.77 -29.76
C THR A 515 -10.67 7.02 -29.26
N VAL A 516 -9.73 7.54 -30.06
CA VAL A 516 -8.93 8.71 -29.66
C VAL A 516 -9.83 9.95 -29.61
N THR A 517 -9.99 10.51 -28.41
CA THR A 517 -10.87 11.66 -28.14
C THR A 517 -10.14 12.73 -27.34
N ARG A 518 -9.54 13.70 -28.04
CA ARG A 518 -9.00 14.97 -27.51
C ARG A 518 -9.21 16.06 -28.55
#